data_AF-A0A5C7P0K9-F1
#
_entry.id   AF-A0A5C7P0K9-F1
#
_cell.length_a   1.000
_cell.length_b   1.000
_cell.length_c   1.000
_cell.angle_alpha   90.00
_cell.angle_beta   90.00
_cell.angle_gamma   90.00
#
_symmetry.space_group_name_H-M   'P 1'
#
loop_
_entity.id
_entity.type
_entity.pdbx_description
1 polymer ?
#
loop_
_entity_poly.entity_id
_entity_poly.type
_entity_poly.pdbx_seq_one_letter_code
_entity_poly.pdbx_strand_id
1 'polypeptide(L)'
;MTNILLIALSAIESGHRPAAIGPAGEVSRFQVLPRVWRAHRGGNPRSDAEAIRVASEIMRERTRGEFVDPKKWYLLWHCPGRVRRGTVTRKDMELAERFNALTK
;
A
#
# COMPACT_ATOMS: atom_id res chain seq x y z
N MET A 1 -8.65 -10.28 8.54
CA MET A 1 -8.89 -9.33 7.43
C MET A 1 -7.62 -8.74 6.82
N THR A 2 -6.49 -8.61 7.53
CA THR A 2 -5.28 -7.95 7.00
C THR A 2 -4.65 -8.62 5.77
N ASN A 3 -4.82 -9.94 5.61
CA ASN A 3 -4.19 -10.70 4.53
C ASN A 3 -4.80 -10.38 3.15
N ILE A 4 -6.13 -10.25 3.03
CA ILE A 4 -6.77 -9.98 1.72
C ILE A 4 -6.44 -8.59 1.17
N LEU A 5 -6.36 -7.57 2.04
CA LEU A 5 -6.00 -6.20 1.65
C LEU A 5 -4.58 -6.12 1.09
N LEU A 6 -3.62 -6.82 1.72
CA LEU A 6 -2.26 -6.89 1.22
C LEU A 6 -2.16 -7.69 -0.09
N ILE A 7 -2.91 -8.78 -0.23
CA ILE A 7 -2.95 -9.52 -1.50
C ILE A 7 -3.47 -8.62 -2.63
N ALA A 8 -4.63 -7.96 -2.43
CA ALA A 8 -5.19 -7.04 -3.41
C ALA A 8 -4.24 -5.88 -3.74
N LEU A 9 -3.54 -5.35 -2.73
CA LEU A 9 -2.57 -4.27 -2.93
C LEU A 9 -1.41 -4.73 -3.82
N SER A 10 -0.85 -5.90 -3.51
CA SER A 10 0.24 -6.51 -4.27
C SER A 10 -0.15 -6.78 -5.73
N ALA A 11 -1.40 -7.19 -5.96
CA ALA A 11 -1.95 -7.37 -7.31
C ALA A 11 -1.96 -6.06 -8.11
N ILE A 12 -2.46 -4.98 -7.50
CA ILE A 12 -2.56 -3.66 -8.15
C ILE A 12 -1.20 -3.02 -8.39
N GLU A 13 -0.34 -3.04 -7.37
CA GLU A 13 0.90 -2.26 -7.39
C GLU A 13 1.97 -2.90 -8.28
N SER A 14 2.04 -4.24 -8.31
CA SER A 14 3.13 -4.92 -9.02
C SER A 14 2.71 -6.17 -9.80
N GLY A 15 1.46 -6.62 -9.70
CA GLY A 15 1.06 -7.95 -10.17
C GLY A 15 1.74 -9.07 -9.38
N HIS A 16 1.85 -8.90 -8.05
CA HIS A 16 2.50 -9.84 -7.14
C HIS A 16 4.00 -10.09 -7.35
N ARG A 17 4.73 -9.15 -7.97
CA ARG A 17 6.15 -9.34 -8.29
C ARG A 17 7.05 -8.79 -7.17
N PRO A 18 7.75 -9.63 -6.38
CA PRO A 18 8.58 -9.15 -5.27
C PRO A 18 9.81 -8.36 -5.72
N ALA A 19 10.27 -8.60 -6.96
CA ALA A 19 11.40 -7.90 -7.56
C ALA A 19 11.01 -6.65 -8.37
N ALA A 20 9.73 -6.24 -8.34
CA ALA A 20 9.29 -5.05 -9.06
C ALA A 20 10.01 -3.80 -8.55
N ILE A 21 10.51 -3.00 -9.48
CA ILE A 21 11.08 -1.68 -9.22
C ILE A 21 10.20 -0.66 -9.93
N GLY A 22 9.62 0.26 -9.17
CA GLY A 22 8.75 1.28 -9.71
C GLY A 22 9.50 2.43 -10.38
N PRO A 23 8.81 3.33 -11.09
CA PRO A 23 9.43 4.43 -11.82
C PRO A 23 10.26 5.40 -10.96
N ALA A 24 9.92 5.55 -9.68
CA ALA A 24 10.66 6.36 -8.72
C ALA A 24 11.63 5.52 -7.86
N GLY A 25 11.91 4.29 -8.29
CA GLY A 25 12.73 3.33 -7.56
C GLY A 25 11.99 2.65 -6.41
N GLU A 26 10.66 2.66 -6.41
CA GLU A 26 9.86 1.91 -5.44
C GLU A 26 10.29 0.44 -5.39
N VAL A 27 10.26 -0.17 -4.21
CA VAL A 27 10.70 -1.55 -4.01
C VAL A 27 9.58 -2.41 -3.45
N SER A 28 9.79 -3.73 -3.50
CA SER A 28 8.85 -4.78 -3.08
C SER A 28 7.60 -4.87 -3.95
N ARG A 29 6.83 -5.94 -3.73
CA ARG A 29 5.53 -6.15 -4.39
C ARG A 29 4.48 -5.09 -4.07
N PHE A 30 4.72 -4.25 -3.06
CA PHE A 30 3.83 -3.17 -2.64
C PHE A 30 4.25 -1.78 -3.14
N GLN A 31 5.36 -1.67 -3.88
CA GLN A 31 5.86 -0.41 -4.43
C GLN A 31 6.07 0.68 -3.35
N VAL A 32 6.82 0.34 -2.31
CA VAL A 32 7.19 1.28 -1.24
C VAL A 32 8.38 2.12 -1.69
N LEU A 33 8.29 3.45 -1.58
CA LEU A 33 9.41 4.35 -1.87
C LEU A 33 10.64 4.04 -1.00
N PRO A 34 11.89 4.08 -1.53
CA PRO A 34 13.09 3.72 -0.78
C PRO A 34 13.28 4.48 0.54
N ARG A 35 12.94 5.77 0.57
CA ARG A 35 13.01 6.59 1.79
C ARG A 35 12.06 6.09 2.88
N VAL A 36 10.86 5.66 2.50
CA VAL A 36 9.85 5.12 3.42
C VAL A 36 10.28 3.73 3.88
N TRP A 37 10.72 2.88 2.95
CA TRP A 37 11.25 1.54 3.26
C TRP A 37 12.35 1.61 4.33
N ARG A 38 13.33 2.52 4.16
CA ARG A 38 14.39 2.74 5.16
C ARG A 38 13.88 3.28 6.49
N ALA A 39 12.91 4.19 6.49
CA ALA A 39 12.32 4.72 7.73
C ALA A 39 11.66 3.62 8.59
N HIS A 40 11.10 2.59 7.95
CA HIS A 40 10.53 1.40 8.61
C HIS A 40 11.55 0.26 8.81
N ARG A 41 12.85 0.59 8.73
CA ARG A 41 13.96 -0.38 8.92
C ARG A 41 13.80 -1.62 8.03
N GLY A 42 13.32 -1.45 6.80
CA GLY A 42 13.09 -2.56 5.89
C GLY A 42 14.40 -3.24 5.48
N GLY A 43 14.43 -4.57 5.55
CA GLY A 43 15.54 -5.41 5.10
C GLY A 43 15.48 -5.68 3.59
N ASN A 44 15.55 -6.96 3.21
CA ASN A 44 15.46 -7.39 1.81
C ASN A 44 14.04 -7.15 1.26
N PRO A 45 13.84 -6.24 0.27
CA PRO A 45 12.51 -5.94 -0.26
C PRO A 45 11.88 -7.08 -1.07
N ARG A 46 12.66 -8.10 -1.44
CA ARG A 46 12.17 -9.31 -2.12
C ARG A 46 11.69 -10.39 -1.14
N SER A 47 11.97 -10.24 0.16
CA SER A 47 11.46 -11.14 1.18
C SER A 47 10.00 -10.80 1.46
N ASP A 48 9.11 -11.78 1.28
CA ASP A 48 7.68 -11.63 1.54
C ASP A 48 7.40 -11.25 2.99
N ALA A 49 8.11 -11.85 3.95
CA ALA A 49 7.96 -11.55 5.37
C ALA A 49 8.31 -10.08 5.67
N GLU A 50 9.43 -9.59 5.13
CA GLU A 50 9.84 -8.19 5.31
C GLU A 50 8.89 -7.22 4.62
N ALA A 51 8.48 -7.52 3.39
CA ALA A 51 7.55 -6.69 2.64
C ALA A 51 6.19 -6.58 3.38
N ILE A 52 5.67 -7.70 3.87
CA ILE A 52 4.41 -7.74 4.63
C ILE A 52 4.55 -6.95 5.93
N ARG A 53 5.65 -7.16 6.68
CA ARG A 53 5.92 -6.44 7.93
C ARG A 53 5.93 -4.93 7.70
N VAL A 54 6.75 -4.45 6.76
CA VAL A 54 6.89 -3.01 6.46
C VAL A 54 5.56 -2.41 5.98
N ALA A 55 4.86 -3.07 5.05
CA ALA A 55 3.56 -2.59 4.57
C ALA A 55 2.52 -2.52 5.69
N SER A 56 2.52 -3.51 6.61
CA SER A 56 1.62 -3.54 7.76
C SER A 56 1.92 -2.41 8.75
N GLU A 57 3.19 -2.14 9.04
CA GLU A 57 3.60 -1.02 9.91
C GLU A 57 3.19 0.34 9.32
N ILE A 58 3.48 0.56 8.03
CA ILE A 58 3.06 1.76 7.29
C ILE A 58 1.55 1.97 7.43
N MET A 59 0.77 0.92 7.21
CA MET A 59 -0.69 1.04 7.24
C MET A 59 -1.23 1.20 8.65
N ARG A 60 -0.64 0.54 9.66
CA ARG A 60 -0.99 0.75 11.06
C ARG A 60 -0.81 2.23 11.46
N GLU A 61 0.28 2.87 11.03
CA GLU A 61 0.49 4.30 11.29
C GLU A 61 -0.52 5.18 10.55
N ARG A 62 -0.80 4.87 9.28
CA ARG A 62 -1.70 5.67 8.45
C ARG A 62 -3.16 5.56 8.86
N THR A 63 -3.59 4.39 9.33
CA THR A 63 -4.93 4.20 9.90
C THR A 63 -5.01 4.56 11.38
N ARG A 64 -3.87 4.90 12.02
CA ARG A 64 -3.78 5.12 13.47
C ARG A 64 -4.28 3.91 14.28
N GLY A 65 -4.13 2.71 13.72
CA GLY A 65 -4.65 1.46 14.29
C GLY A 65 -6.16 1.29 14.17
N GLU A 66 -6.89 2.22 13.57
CA GLU A 66 -8.33 2.11 13.37
C GLU A 66 -8.67 1.15 12.22
N PHE A 67 -9.83 0.52 12.33
CA PHE A 67 -10.44 -0.18 11.21
C PHE A 67 -10.97 0.84 10.20
N VAL A 68 -10.61 0.66 8.93
CA VAL A 68 -11.08 1.48 7.81
C VAL A 68 -11.58 0.57 6.71
N ASP A 69 -12.58 1.02 5.95
CA ASP A 69 -13.08 0.28 4.80
C ASP A 69 -11.97 0.12 3.72
N PRO A 70 -12.06 -0.88 2.84
CA PRO A 70 -11.01 -1.16 1.84
C PRO A 70 -10.68 0.04 0.94
N LYS A 71 -11.66 0.88 0.58
CA LYS A 71 -11.42 2.05 -0.27
C LYS A 71 -10.58 3.08 0.45
N LYS A 72 -10.98 3.44 1.68
CA LYS A 72 -10.20 4.35 2.52
C LYS A 72 -8.81 3.78 2.84
N TRP A 73 -8.71 2.47 3.07
CA TRP A 73 -7.44 1.79 3.28
C TRP A 73 -6.49 1.98 2.08
N TYR A 74 -6.98 1.73 0.86
CA TYR A 74 -6.18 1.93 -0.35
C TYR A 74 -5.82 3.39 -0.60
N LEU A 75 -6.75 4.33 -0.40
CA LEU A 75 -6.44 5.77 -0.55
C LEU A 75 -5.35 6.23 0.42
N LEU A 76 -5.34 5.70 1.64
CA LEU A 76 -4.27 5.92 2.60
C LEU A 76 -2.94 5.31 2.12
N TRP A 77 -2.95 4.20 1.38
CA TRP A 77 -1.74 3.68 0.72
C TRP A 77 -1.26 4.60 -0.42
N HIS A 78 -2.16 4.86 -1.36
CA HIS A 78 -1.89 5.50 -2.66
C HIS A 78 -1.58 7.00 -2.55
N CYS A 79 -2.38 7.75 -1.80
CA CYS A 79 -2.29 9.21 -1.74
C CYS A 79 -2.55 9.78 -0.33
N PRO A 80 -1.81 9.35 0.71
CA PRO A 80 -2.09 9.69 2.11
C PRO A 80 -2.16 11.20 2.38
N GLY A 81 -1.33 12.01 1.71
CA GLY A 81 -1.36 13.46 1.86
C GLY A 81 -2.65 14.11 1.34
N ARG A 82 -3.24 13.57 0.26
CA ARG A 82 -4.52 14.06 -0.28
C ARG A 82 -5.69 13.65 0.60
N VAL A 83 -5.67 12.42 1.12
CA VAL A 83 -6.68 11.95 2.09
C VAL A 83 -6.71 12.89 3.31
N ARG A 84 -5.55 13.21 3.89
CA ARG A 84 -5.47 14.11 5.05
C ARG A 84 -5.96 15.53 4.78
N ARG A 85 -5.80 16.02 3.55
CA ARG A 85 -6.27 17.36 3.14
C ARG A 85 -7.72 17.38 2.64
N GLY A 86 -8.36 16.21 2.48
CA GLY A 86 -9.68 16.12 1.85
C GLY A 86 -9.67 16.44 0.34
N THR A 87 -8.52 16.31 -0.33
CA THR A 87 -8.34 16.67 -1.75
C THR A 87 -8.13 15.44 -2.64
N VAL A 88 -8.84 14.34 -2.34
CA VAL A 88 -8.80 13.11 -3.14
C VAL A 88 -9.46 13.37 -4.49
N THR A 89 -8.81 12.95 -5.59
CA THR A 89 -9.31 13.19 -6.95
C THR A 89 -10.24 12.07 -7.41
N ARG A 90 -10.99 12.31 -8.48
CA ARG A 90 -11.79 11.27 -9.14
C ARG A 90 -10.95 10.04 -9.54
N LYS A 91 -9.75 10.26 -10.06
CA LYS A 91 -8.82 9.18 -10.44
C LYS A 91 -8.38 8.34 -9.24
N ASP A 92 -8.10 8.98 -8.10
CA ASP A 92 -7.76 8.26 -6.86
C ASP A 92 -8.93 7.36 -6.43
N MET A 93 -10.17 7.86 -6.53
CA MET A 93 -11.38 7.09 -6.19
C MET A 93 -11.60 5.91 -7.14
N GLU A 94 -11.39 6.09 -8.45
CA GLU A 94 -11.51 5.00 -9.44
C GLU A 94 -10.52 3.86 -9.14
N LEU A 95 -9.29 4.18 -8.73
CA LEU A 95 -8.32 3.17 -8.28
C LEU A 95 -8.76 2.48 -6.99
N ALA A 96 -9.31 3.22 -6.04
CA ALA A 96 -9.83 2.67 -4.79
C ALA A 96 -11.03 1.72 -5.01
N GLU A 97 -11.90 2.03 -5.97
CA GLU A 97 -13.01 1.12 -6.34
C GLU A 97 -12.49 -0.17 -6.98
N ARG A 98 -11.48 -0.08 -7.86
CA ARG A 98 -10.82 -1.27 -8.43
C ARG A 98 -10.19 -2.14 -7.34
N PHE A 99 -9.52 -1.52 -6.36
CA PHE A 99 -9.00 -2.23 -5.20
C PHE A 99 -10.11 -2.91 -4.39
N ASN A 100 -11.17 -2.19 -4.07
CA ASN A 100 -12.30 -2.70 -3.29
C ASN A 100 -13.01 -3.88 -3.96
N ALA A 101 -13.05 -3.92 -5.30
CA ALA A 101 -13.58 -5.07 -6.04
C ALA A 101 -12.74 -6.34 -5.87
N LEU A 102 -11.43 -6.24 -5.60
CA LEU A 102 -10.53 -7.37 -5.37
C LEU A 102 -10.53 -7.87 -3.92
N THR A 103 -11.21 -7.17 -3.02
CA THR A 103 -11.27 -7.51 -1.58
C THR A 103 -12.58 -8.15 -1.15
N LYS A 104 -13.47 -8.43 -2.10
CA LYS A 104 -14.78 -9.05 -1.89
C LYS A 104 -14.71 -10.57 -2.03
#